data_AF-A0A538TGB2-F1
#
_entry.id   AF-A0A538TGB2-F1
#
_cell.length_a   1.000
_cell.length_b   1.000
_cell.length_c   1.000
_cell.angle_alpha   90.00
_cell.angle_beta   90.00
_cell.angle_gamma   90.00
#
_symmetry.space_group_name_H-M   'P 1'
#
loop_
_entity.id
_entity.type
_entity.pdbx_description
1 polymer ?
#
loop_
_entity_poly.entity_id
_entity_poly.type
_entity_poly.pdbx_seq_one_letter_code
_entity_poly.pdbx_strand_id
1 'polypeptide(L)'
;MRPVPPGFDASVWEQLERARAQASSGDVADAGELYRYAYEACRARQDHYYASVIAHQAGVAEPELAKKHEWNLIAVAEADAVTDRTRVRDFYASNLNNLGMTYAQLGERARAKKTFERALRHAAELAPGAYADQVRGGIERNLARLSTEDSGTNADTTVRRATDDDVPPLTRLINAAYRALGEMGLNFTGVTQDDATTRLRMNGCEVFVIERQERLIGTVKIRIRDDGGIRYAEMTQLAVHPVQQHGGLGTRLVGLVEKRAMELGVDRVRLDTAIPARDLVRWYERRGYAAVGEIQRVGKNYRSVILEKVLS
;
A
#
# COMPACT_ATOMS: atom_id res chain seq x y z
N MET A 1 18.96 -4.52 24.42
CA MET A 1 19.30 -5.74 23.66
C MET A 1 18.58 -6.91 24.29
N ARG A 2 17.92 -7.76 23.50
CA ARG A 2 17.23 -8.95 24.04
C ARG A 2 18.26 -9.98 24.54
N PRO A 3 17.97 -10.79 25.57
CA PRO A 3 18.88 -11.85 26.01
C PRO A 3 19.12 -12.86 24.88
N VAL A 4 20.34 -13.38 24.79
CA VAL A 4 20.69 -14.44 23.84
C VAL A 4 19.86 -15.68 24.17
N PRO A 5 19.13 -16.26 23.21
CA PRO A 5 18.37 -17.46 23.46
C PRO A 5 19.27 -18.63 23.88
N PRO A 6 18.80 -19.54 24.75
CA PRO A 6 19.57 -20.71 25.15
C PRO A 6 20.08 -21.50 23.94
N GLY A 7 21.39 -21.77 23.90
CA GLY A 7 22.04 -22.53 22.82
C GLY A 7 22.27 -21.77 21.51
N PHE A 8 21.88 -20.50 21.43
CA PHE A 8 22.11 -19.65 20.26
C PHE A 8 23.47 -18.95 20.33
N ASP A 9 24.13 -18.79 19.18
CA ASP A 9 25.44 -18.15 19.10
C ASP A 9 25.33 -16.65 19.45
N ALA A 10 26.05 -16.23 20.49
CA ALA A 10 25.97 -14.86 21.00
C ALA A 10 26.45 -13.81 19.99
N SER A 11 27.44 -14.13 19.16
CA SER A 11 27.95 -13.22 18.12
C SER A 11 26.91 -13.06 17.00
N VAL A 12 26.29 -14.17 16.58
CA VAL A 12 25.20 -14.13 15.58
C VAL A 12 23.99 -13.35 16.13
N TRP A 13 23.68 -13.52 17.41
CA TRP A 13 22.59 -12.79 18.06
C TRP A 13 22.82 -11.29 18.10
N GLU A 14 24.04 -10.87 18.42
CA GLU A 14 24.44 -9.46 18.41
C GLU A 14 24.25 -8.83 17.03
N GLN A 15 24.73 -9.50 15.98
CA GLN A 15 24.55 -9.02 14.60
C GLN A 15 23.08 -8.96 14.20
N LEU A 16 22.26 -9.92 14.64
CA LEU A 16 20.82 -9.91 14.40
C LEU A 16 20.12 -8.74 15.12
N GLU A 17 20.51 -8.42 16.35
CA GLU A 17 20.00 -7.25 17.07
C GLU A 17 20.42 -5.94 16.40
N ARG A 18 21.65 -5.87 15.87
CA ARG A 18 22.12 -4.72 15.05
C ARG A 18 21.30 -4.58 13.76
N ALA A 19 21.05 -5.68 13.04
CA ALA A 19 20.22 -5.69 11.84
C ALA A 19 18.82 -5.13 12.12
N ARG A 20 18.20 -5.55 13.23
CA ARG A 20 16.90 -5.05 13.68
C ARG A 20 16.93 -3.55 13.96
N ALA A 21 17.98 -3.07 14.62
CA ALA A 21 18.13 -1.65 14.94
C ALA A 21 18.26 -0.80 13.67
N GLN A 22 19.11 -1.23 12.72
CA GLN A 22 19.33 -0.53 11.44
C GLN A 22 18.09 -0.53 10.55
N ALA A 23 17.39 -1.68 10.44
CA ALA A 23 16.12 -1.76 9.73
C ALA A 23 15.08 -0.80 10.33
N SER A 24 15.06 -0.64 11.65
CA SER A 24 14.15 0.29 12.34
C SER A 24 14.53 1.76 12.13
N SER A 25 15.81 2.08 11.92
CA SER A 25 16.29 3.44 11.65
C SER A 25 16.20 3.83 10.17
N GLY A 26 15.82 2.90 9.28
CA GLY A 26 15.68 3.15 7.84
C GLY A 26 16.97 2.96 7.03
N ASP A 27 18.01 2.38 7.63
CA ASP A 27 19.25 2.01 6.94
C ASP A 27 19.16 0.56 6.45
N VAL A 28 18.56 0.40 5.26
CA VAL A 28 18.07 -0.89 4.81
C VAL A 28 19.14 -1.75 4.13
N ALA A 29 20.16 -1.12 3.53
CA ALA A 29 21.24 -1.84 2.86
C ALA A 29 22.12 -2.57 3.88
N ASP A 30 22.57 -1.86 4.91
CA ASP A 30 23.42 -2.41 5.97
C ASP A 30 22.67 -3.49 6.79
N ALA A 31 21.38 -3.27 7.06
CA ALA A 31 20.54 -4.27 7.72
C ALA A 31 20.45 -5.57 6.90
N GLY A 32 20.36 -5.47 5.57
CA GLY A 32 20.28 -6.61 4.67
C GLY A 32 21.52 -7.52 4.72
N GLU A 33 22.72 -6.94 4.82
CA GLU A 33 23.95 -7.70 4.94
C GLU A 33 24.03 -8.46 6.28
N LEU A 34 23.65 -7.79 7.38
CA LEU A 34 23.62 -8.42 8.70
C LEU A 34 22.59 -9.55 8.79
N TYR A 35 21.41 -9.38 8.18
CA TYR A 35 20.43 -10.45 8.09
C TYR A 35 20.94 -11.66 7.29
N ARG A 36 21.63 -11.41 6.17
CA ARG A 36 22.24 -12.49 5.36
C ARG A 36 23.29 -13.27 6.16
N TYR A 37 24.20 -12.56 6.83
CA TYR A 37 25.20 -13.17 7.70
C TYR A 37 24.56 -14.04 8.78
N ALA A 38 23.55 -13.51 9.48
CA ALA A 38 22.89 -14.24 10.55
C ALA A 38 22.12 -15.48 10.04
N TYR A 39 21.50 -15.38 8.86
CA TYR A 39 20.84 -16.49 8.19
C TYR A 39 21.84 -17.60 7.84
N GLU A 40 22.95 -17.27 7.18
CA GLU A 40 23.99 -18.22 6.78
C GLU A 40 24.62 -18.93 7.98
N ALA A 41 24.84 -18.22 9.08
CA ALA A 41 25.33 -18.79 10.32
C ALA A 41 24.34 -19.82 10.94
N CYS A 42 23.04 -19.52 10.91
CA CYS A 42 22.02 -20.49 11.36
C CYS A 42 21.97 -21.71 10.43
N ARG A 43 22.06 -21.50 9.12
CA ARG A 43 22.08 -22.55 8.11
C ARG A 43 23.25 -23.50 8.24
N ALA A 44 24.45 -22.98 8.49
CA ALA A 44 25.66 -23.80 8.70
C ALA A 44 25.51 -24.74 9.90
N ARG A 45 24.65 -24.39 10.87
CA ARG A 45 24.36 -25.18 12.07
C ARG A 45 23.07 -26.01 11.93
N GLN A 46 22.44 -26.00 10.75
CA GLN A 46 21.14 -26.63 10.48
C GLN A 46 20.02 -26.14 11.42
N ASP A 47 20.13 -24.91 11.92
CA ASP A 47 19.10 -24.28 12.76
C ASP A 47 18.01 -23.64 11.89
N HIS A 48 17.19 -24.51 11.32
CA HIS A 48 16.08 -24.13 10.45
C HIS A 48 15.07 -23.20 11.13
N TYR A 49 14.92 -23.29 12.45
CA TYR A 49 13.99 -22.45 13.20
C TYR A 49 14.43 -20.99 13.15
N TYR A 50 15.68 -20.70 13.56
CA TYR A 50 16.16 -19.32 13.54
C TYR A 50 16.44 -18.85 12.12
N ALA A 51 16.87 -19.72 11.22
CA ALA A 51 16.98 -19.39 9.80
C ALA A 51 15.65 -18.88 9.22
N SER A 52 14.52 -19.52 9.57
CA SER A 52 13.18 -19.07 9.17
C SER A 52 12.81 -17.70 9.76
N VAL A 53 13.04 -17.51 11.07
CA VAL A 53 12.75 -16.25 11.76
C VAL A 53 13.56 -15.08 11.17
N ILE A 54 14.84 -15.30 10.89
CA ILE A 54 15.74 -14.31 10.31
C ILE A 54 15.32 -13.99 8.87
N ALA A 55 15.06 -15.01 8.05
CA ALA A 55 14.60 -14.81 6.67
C ALA A 55 13.28 -14.04 6.60
N HIS A 56 12.34 -14.29 7.53
CA HIS A 56 11.12 -13.50 7.63
C HIS A 56 11.41 -12.02 7.94
N GLN A 57 12.30 -11.73 8.89
CA GLN A 57 12.69 -10.36 9.24
C GLN A 57 13.41 -9.64 8.10
N ALA A 58 14.31 -10.34 7.40
CA ALA A 58 14.97 -9.85 6.20
C ALA A 58 13.95 -9.51 5.10
N GLY A 59 12.99 -10.41 4.86
CA GLY A 59 11.90 -10.20 3.92
C GLY A 59 11.03 -9.00 4.28
N VAL A 60 10.76 -8.72 5.56
CA VAL A 60 10.02 -7.51 5.97
C VAL A 60 10.81 -6.23 5.67
N ALA A 61 12.11 -6.23 5.97
CA ALA A 61 12.99 -5.07 5.78
C ALA A 61 13.29 -4.76 4.30
N GLU A 62 13.33 -5.79 3.43
CA GLU A 62 13.75 -5.66 2.04
C GLU A 62 12.80 -4.80 1.17
N PRO A 63 13.27 -3.69 0.56
CA PRO A 63 12.43 -2.79 -0.22
C PRO A 63 12.19 -3.31 -1.64
N GLU A 64 13.12 -4.07 -2.21
CA GLU A 64 13.02 -4.58 -3.56
C GLU A 64 12.12 -5.82 -3.62
N LEU A 65 11.06 -5.77 -4.41
CA LEU A 65 10.03 -6.83 -4.41
C LEU A 65 10.60 -8.22 -4.75
N ALA A 66 11.54 -8.32 -5.70
CA ALA A 66 12.14 -9.59 -6.10
C ALA A 66 12.92 -10.24 -4.94
N LYS A 67 13.82 -9.48 -4.30
CA LYS A 67 14.58 -9.96 -3.13
C LYS A 67 13.69 -10.24 -1.92
N LYS A 68 12.66 -9.41 -1.70
CA LYS A 68 11.65 -9.64 -0.65
C LYS A 68 10.92 -10.96 -0.89
N HIS A 69 10.60 -11.28 -2.14
CA HIS A 69 9.99 -12.56 -2.50
C HIS A 69 10.93 -13.74 -2.23
N GLU A 70 12.21 -13.64 -2.59
CA GLU A 70 13.22 -14.67 -2.28
C GLU A 70 13.33 -14.93 -0.78
N TRP A 71 13.40 -13.88 0.05
CA TRP A 71 13.43 -14.03 1.50
C TRP A 71 12.18 -14.70 2.06
N ASN A 72 11.00 -14.37 1.52
CA ASN A 72 9.76 -15.03 1.94
C ASN A 72 9.69 -16.50 1.52
N LEU A 73 10.24 -16.86 0.36
CA LEU A 73 10.38 -18.26 -0.06
C LEU A 73 11.30 -19.01 0.91
N ILE A 74 12.46 -18.44 1.24
CA ILE A 74 13.41 -19.01 2.20
C ILE A 74 12.74 -19.16 3.57
N ALA A 75 12.05 -18.14 4.08
CA ALA A 75 11.40 -18.20 5.39
C ALA A 75 10.41 -19.36 5.51
N VAL A 76 9.62 -19.60 4.46
CA VAL A 76 8.68 -20.74 4.41
C VAL A 76 9.43 -22.07 4.25
N ALA A 77 10.44 -22.15 3.38
CA ALA A 77 11.23 -23.36 3.17
C ALA A 77 11.99 -23.80 4.44
N GLU A 78 12.57 -22.84 5.18
CA GLU A 78 13.21 -23.11 6.45
C GLU A 78 12.21 -23.55 7.51
N ALA A 79 11.05 -22.89 7.60
CA ALA A 79 9.99 -23.36 8.50
C ALA A 79 9.54 -24.78 8.13
N ASP A 80 9.47 -25.09 6.82
CA ASP A 80 9.21 -26.42 6.25
C ASP A 80 10.34 -27.43 6.53
N ALA A 81 11.54 -27.01 6.92
CA ALA A 81 12.62 -27.90 7.31
C ALA A 81 12.72 -28.13 8.83
N VAL A 82 11.98 -27.38 9.67
CA VAL A 82 11.98 -27.61 11.12
C VAL A 82 11.32 -28.94 11.48
N THR A 83 12.08 -29.85 12.10
CA THR A 83 11.61 -31.19 12.52
C THR A 83 10.44 -31.11 13.50
N ASP A 84 10.56 -30.29 14.55
CA ASP A 84 9.47 -30.05 15.49
C ASP A 84 8.56 -28.91 15.01
N ARG A 85 7.47 -29.30 14.34
CA ARG A 85 6.48 -28.37 13.79
C ARG A 85 5.79 -27.49 14.83
N THR A 86 5.75 -27.91 16.09
CA THR A 86 5.10 -27.12 17.14
C THR A 86 5.82 -25.80 17.36
N ARG A 87 7.14 -25.76 17.13
CA ARG A 87 7.97 -24.54 17.29
C ARG A 87 7.61 -23.45 16.29
N VAL A 88 7.18 -23.80 15.08
CA VAL A 88 6.88 -22.82 14.02
C VAL A 88 5.42 -22.41 13.98
N ARG A 89 4.55 -23.13 14.69
CA ARG A 89 3.08 -22.96 14.65
C ARG A 89 2.65 -21.50 14.75
N ASP A 90 3.26 -20.75 15.67
CA ASP A 90 2.82 -19.40 16.01
C ASP A 90 3.14 -18.35 14.93
N PHE A 91 4.09 -18.60 14.02
CA PHE A 91 4.46 -17.65 12.96
C PHE A 91 4.32 -18.19 11.54
N TYR A 92 4.10 -19.50 11.38
CA TYR A 92 4.06 -20.14 10.07
C TYR A 92 2.97 -19.58 9.15
N ALA A 93 1.77 -19.33 9.70
CA ALA A 93 0.69 -18.68 8.96
C ALA A 93 1.06 -17.25 8.51
N SER A 94 1.83 -16.51 9.33
CA SER A 94 2.33 -15.18 8.98
C SER A 94 3.36 -15.24 7.85
N ASN A 95 4.30 -16.21 7.90
CA ASN A 95 5.27 -16.42 6.81
C ASN A 95 4.57 -16.71 5.47
N LEU A 96 3.58 -17.61 5.49
CA LEU A 96 2.77 -17.91 4.31
C LEU A 96 1.97 -16.71 3.82
N ASN A 97 1.41 -15.90 4.72
CA ASN A 97 0.70 -14.68 4.33
C ASN A 97 1.65 -13.69 3.61
N ASN A 98 2.86 -13.48 4.12
CA ASN A 98 3.85 -12.60 3.47
C ASN A 98 4.29 -13.14 2.10
N LEU A 99 4.51 -14.45 1.99
CA LEU A 99 4.80 -15.08 0.70
C LEU A 99 3.64 -14.90 -0.29
N GLY A 100 2.40 -15.14 0.14
CA GLY A 100 1.20 -14.92 -0.66
C GLY A 100 1.07 -13.48 -1.14
N MET A 101 1.38 -12.50 -0.28
CA MET A 101 1.39 -11.08 -0.64
C MET A 101 2.41 -10.78 -1.73
N THR A 102 3.63 -11.30 -1.64
CA THR A 102 4.63 -11.11 -2.69
C THR A 102 4.26 -11.78 -4.01
N TYR A 103 3.69 -13.00 -3.99
CA TYR A 103 3.14 -13.62 -5.19
C TYR A 103 2.06 -12.74 -5.85
N ALA A 104 1.16 -12.15 -5.05
CA ALA A 104 0.11 -11.27 -5.57
C ALA A 104 0.71 -10.01 -6.21
N GLN A 105 1.72 -9.40 -5.58
CA GLN A 105 2.42 -8.22 -6.09
C GLN A 105 3.22 -8.50 -7.37
N LEU A 106 3.75 -9.73 -7.52
CA LEU A 106 4.41 -10.21 -8.74
C LEU A 106 3.42 -10.63 -9.84
N GLY A 107 2.11 -10.58 -9.59
CA GLY A 107 1.08 -11.01 -10.55
C GLY A 107 0.85 -12.52 -10.60
N GLU A 108 1.49 -13.32 -9.74
CA GLU A 108 1.34 -14.78 -9.67
C GLU A 108 0.11 -15.20 -8.84
N ARG A 109 -1.06 -14.79 -9.29
CA ARG A 109 -2.32 -14.85 -8.51
C ARG A 109 -2.73 -16.25 -8.06
N ALA A 110 -2.62 -17.24 -8.95
CA ALA A 110 -2.96 -18.62 -8.63
C ALA A 110 -2.09 -19.16 -7.49
N ARG A 111 -0.79 -18.84 -7.51
CA ARG A 111 0.16 -19.18 -6.43
C ARG A 111 -0.15 -18.39 -5.16
N ALA A 112 -0.46 -17.09 -5.28
CA ALA A 112 -0.87 -16.26 -4.15
C ALA A 112 -2.10 -16.84 -3.44
N LYS A 113 -3.16 -17.15 -4.19
CA LYS A 113 -4.41 -17.74 -3.67
C LYS A 113 -4.15 -19.06 -2.94
N LYS A 114 -3.46 -20.00 -3.60
CA LYS A 114 -3.09 -21.29 -2.99
C LYS A 114 -2.27 -21.11 -1.71
N THR A 115 -1.39 -20.11 -1.69
CA THR A 115 -0.55 -19.80 -0.52
C THR A 115 -1.36 -19.20 0.62
N PHE A 116 -2.29 -18.29 0.35
CA PHE A 116 -3.17 -17.73 1.37
C PHE A 116 -4.16 -18.77 1.93
N GLU A 117 -4.71 -19.65 1.09
CA GLU A 117 -5.55 -20.76 1.57
C GLU A 117 -4.77 -21.70 2.49
N ARG A 118 -3.49 -21.96 2.17
CA ARG A 118 -2.57 -22.69 3.08
C ARG A 118 -2.35 -21.90 4.37
N ALA A 119 -2.11 -20.59 4.29
CA ALA A 119 -1.94 -19.73 5.47
C ALA A 119 -3.17 -19.78 6.38
N LEU A 120 -4.38 -19.74 5.81
CA LEU A 120 -5.64 -19.73 6.56
C LEU A 120 -5.86 -21.02 7.34
N ARG A 121 -5.50 -22.17 6.77
CA ARG A 121 -5.56 -23.46 7.49
C ARG A 121 -4.69 -23.44 8.75
N HIS A 122 -3.46 -22.94 8.65
CA HIS A 122 -2.58 -22.84 9.82
C HIS A 122 -3.02 -21.74 10.79
N ALA A 123 -3.61 -20.65 10.32
CA ALA A 123 -4.18 -19.62 11.18
C ALA A 123 -5.38 -20.11 12.01
N ALA A 124 -6.06 -21.19 11.60
CA ALA A 124 -7.11 -21.84 12.38
C ALA A 124 -6.56 -22.62 13.58
N GLU A 125 -5.29 -23.02 13.55
CA GLU A 125 -4.61 -23.79 14.60
C GLU A 125 -3.94 -22.90 15.67
N LEU A 126 -3.91 -21.57 15.46
CA LEU A 126 -3.36 -20.63 16.42
C LEU A 126 -4.21 -20.55 17.69
N ALA A 127 -3.54 -20.37 18.84
CA ALA A 127 -4.22 -20.14 20.09
C ALA A 127 -5.10 -18.87 20.00
N PRO A 128 -6.35 -18.89 20.52
CA PRO A 128 -7.23 -17.73 20.49
C PRO A 128 -6.60 -16.50 21.13
N GLY A 129 -6.76 -15.34 20.48
CA GLY A 129 -6.26 -14.07 20.97
C GLY A 129 -6.02 -13.06 19.85
N ALA A 130 -5.72 -11.82 20.24
CA ALA A 130 -5.60 -10.68 19.31
C ALA A 130 -4.62 -10.94 18.15
N TYR A 131 -3.53 -11.66 18.40
CA TYR A 131 -2.58 -12.02 17.35
C TYR A 131 -3.18 -12.98 16.31
N ALA A 132 -3.88 -14.04 16.74
CA ALA A 132 -4.53 -14.98 15.84
C ALA A 132 -5.60 -14.28 14.98
N ASP A 133 -6.38 -13.38 15.59
CA ASP A 133 -7.40 -12.60 14.90
C ASP A 133 -6.79 -11.66 13.86
N GLN A 134 -5.66 -11.01 14.20
CA GLN A 134 -4.92 -10.14 13.28
C GLN A 134 -4.40 -10.92 12.07
N VAL A 135 -3.76 -12.07 12.28
CA VAL A 135 -3.22 -12.91 11.20
C VAL A 135 -4.36 -13.41 10.31
N ARG A 136 -5.42 -14.00 10.90
CA ARG A 136 -6.57 -14.53 10.16
C ARG A 136 -7.25 -13.45 9.33
N GLY A 137 -7.60 -12.31 9.95
CA GLY A 137 -8.22 -11.21 9.24
C GLY A 137 -7.33 -10.61 8.15
N GLY A 138 -6.00 -10.61 8.34
CA GLY A 138 -5.04 -10.23 7.30
C GLY A 138 -5.10 -11.14 6.08
N ILE A 139 -5.08 -12.45 6.28
CA ILE A 139 -5.16 -13.46 5.23
C ILE A 139 -6.50 -13.38 4.49
N GLU A 140 -7.61 -13.30 5.22
CA GLU A 140 -8.96 -13.21 4.64
C GLU A 140 -9.12 -11.96 3.76
N ARG A 141 -8.62 -10.81 4.21
CA ARG A 141 -8.61 -9.58 3.37
C ARG A 141 -7.80 -9.77 2.10
N ASN A 142 -6.66 -10.46 2.17
CA ASN A 142 -5.83 -10.72 0.99
C ASN A 142 -6.50 -11.72 0.02
N LEU A 143 -7.16 -12.76 0.52
CA LEU A 143 -7.97 -13.67 -0.29
C LEU A 143 -9.16 -12.98 -0.95
N ALA A 144 -9.84 -12.11 -0.19
CA ALA A 144 -10.95 -11.32 -0.69
C ALA A 144 -10.48 -10.42 -1.84
N ARG A 145 -9.33 -9.75 -1.71
CA ARG A 145 -8.72 -8.95 -2.79
C ARG A 145 -8.48 -9.79 -4.04
N LEU A 146 -7.85 -10.96 -3.92
CA LEU A 146 -7.65 -11.84 -5.08
C LEU A 146 -8.96 -12.27 -5.73
N SER A 147 -10.01 -12.54 -4.93
CA SER A 147 -11.31 -12.98 -5.44
C SER A 147 -12.10 -11.84 -6.12
N THR A 148 -11.99 -10.60 -5.60
CA THR A 148 -12.55 -9.39 -6.23
C THR A 148 -11.83 -9.00 -7.50
N GLU A 149 -10.60 -9.49 -7.68
CA GLU A 149 -9.82 -9.26 -8.88
C GLU A 149 -9.82 -10.49 -9.85
N ASP A 150 -10.23 -11.69 -9.43
CA ASP A 150 -10.59 -12.84 -10.30
C ASP A 150 -11.94 -12.61 -11.00
N SER A 151 -12.83 -11.83 -10.37
CA SER A 151 -14.05 -11.27 -10.97
C SER A 151 -13.80 -9.93 -11.69
N GLY A 152 -12.54 -9.49 -11.73
CA GLY A 152 -12.18 -8.13 -12.10
C GLY A 152 -10.93 -8.08 -12.98
N THR A 153 -11.01 -8.63 -14.18
CA THR A 153 -10.31 -7.97 -15.29
C THR A 153 -10.63 -6.47 -15.25
N ASN A 154 -9.65 -5.60 -15.49
CA ASN A 154 -9.86 -4.17 -15.73
C ASN A 154 -10.98 -3.88 -16.77
N ALA A 155 -11.37 -4.89 -17.55
CA ALA A 155 -12.50 -4.91 -18.48
C ALA A 155 -13.89 -4.67 -17.85
N ASP A 156 -14.12 -4.95 -16.56
CA ASP A 156 -15.46 -4.75 -15.93
C ASP A 156 -15.59 -3.40 -15.19
N THR A 157 -14.80 -2.41 -15.60
CA THR A 157 -14.89 -1.06 -15.02
C THR A 157 -14.97 0.01 -16.08
N THR A 158 -16.07 0.74 -16.07
CA THR A 158 -16.29 1.87 -16.96
C THR A 158 -15.74 3.14 -16.33
N VAL A 159 -15.17 4.00 -17.18
CA VAL A 159 -14.80 5.36 -16.79
C VAL A 159 -15.72 6.30 -17.54
N ARG A 160 -16.37 7.20 -16.81
CA ARG A 160 -17.26 8.21 -17.40
C ARG A 160 -17.18 9.53 -16.64
N ARG A 161 -17.73 10.58 -17.24
CA ARG A 161 -17.97 11.83 -16.53
C ARG A 161 -19.09 11.63 -15.50
N ALA A 162 -18.94 12.25 -14.35
CA ALA A 162 -19.98 12.29 -13.33
C ALA A 162 -21.10 13.24 -13.77
N THR A 163 -22.34 12.88 -13.41
CA THR A 163 -23.54 13.72 -13.55
C THR A 163 -24.01 14.19 -12.17
N ASP A 164 -25.05 15.02 -12.14
CA ASP A 164 -25.65 15.47 -10.87
C ASP A 164 -26.25 14.33 -10.05
N ASP A 165 -26.73 13.27 -10.71
CA ASP A 165 -27.26 12.06 -10.07
C ASP A 165 -26.18 11.28 -9.29
N ASP A 166 -24.91 11.47 -9.67
CA ASP A 166 -23.79 10.85 -8.96
C ASP A 166 -23.45 11.54 -7.64
N VAL A 167 -24.03 12.72 -7.33
CA VAL A 167 -23.66 13.50 -6.12
C VAL A 167 -23.74 12.65 -4.85
N PRO A 168 -24.88 11.99 -4.51
CA PRO A 168 -24.95 11.17 -3.31
C PRO A 168 -23.95 10.00 -3.26
N PRO A 169 -23.82 9.13 -4.29
CA PRO A 169 -22.82 8.07 -4.26
C PRO A 169 -21.38 8.58 -4.28
N LEU A 170 -21.10 9.70 -4.96
CA LEU A 170 -19.79 10.34 -5.00
C LEU A 170 -19.38 10.88 -3.63
N THR A 171 -20.30 11.53 -2.90
CA THR A 171 -20.07 11.99 -1.52
C THR A 171 -19.62 10.82 -0.64
N ARG A 172 -20.38 9.71 -0.66
CA ARG A 172 -20.07 8.51 0.12
C ARG A 172 -18.70 7.93 -0.22
N LEU A 173 -18.39 7.83 -1.52
CA LEU A 173 -17.08 7.36 -2.00
C LEU A 173 -15.94 8.24 -1.46
N ILE A 174 -16.07 9.55 -1.55
CA ILE A 174 -15.03 10.49 -1.11
C ILE A 174 -14.85 10.43 0.41
N ASN A 175 -15.94 10.43 1.19
CA ASN A 175 -15.82 10.31 2.66
C ASN A 175 -15.16 8.98 3.06
N ALA A 176 -15.54 7.88 2.41
CA ALA A 176 -14.95 6.57 2.70
C ALA A 176 -13.45 6.54 2.37
N ALA A 177 -13.04 7.08 1.22
CA ALA A 177 -11.64 7.10 0.80
C ALA A 177 -10.77 8.04 1.66
N TYR A 178 -11.33 9.14 2.16
CA TYR A 178 -10.59 10.15 2.93
C TYR A 178 -10.57 9.86 4.44
N ARG A 179 -11.33 8.88 4.93
CA ARG A 179 -11.44 8.56 6.36
C ARG A 179 -10.09 8.38 7.06
N ALA A 180 -9.17 7.65 6.45
CA ALA A 180 -7.83 7.42 7.01
C ALA A 180 -7.04 8.73 7.22
N LEU A 181 -7.24 9.74 6.36
CA LEU A 181 -6.63 11.06 6.55
C LEU A 181 -7.28 11.81 7.73
N GLY A 182 -8.58 11.65 7.93
CA GLY A 182 -9.29 12.17 9.10
C GLY A 182 -8.84 11.50 10.40
N GLU A 183 -8.59 10.19 10.38
CA GLU A 183 -8.04 9.43 11.51
C GLU A 183 -6.61 9.89 11.89
N MET A 184 -5.86 10.43 10.93
CA MET A 184 -4.58 11.13 11.18
C MET A 184 -4.75 12.55 11.76
N GLY A 185 -5.98 12.99 12.04
CA GLY A 185 -6.29 14.33 12.54
C GLY A 185 -6.31 15.43 11.48
N LEU A 186 -6.27 15.09 10.18
CA LEU A 186 -6.22 16.07 9.10
C LEU A 186 -7.65 16.45 8.67
N ASN A 187 -7.97 17.74 8.70
CA ASN A 187 -9.32 18.24 8.40
C ASN A 187 -9.60 18.42 6.88
N PHE A 188 -9.26 17.41 6.08
CA PHE A 188 -9.57 17.41 4.65
C PHE A 188 -11.08 17.55 4.44
N THR A 189 -11.51 18.45 3.54
CA THR A 189 -12.94 18.64 3.25
C THR A 189 -13.60 17.34 2.78
N GLY A 190 -12.85 16.46 2.10
CA GLY A 190 -13.35 15.15 1.67
C GLY A 190 -13.78 14.24 2.82
N VAL A 191 -13.29 14.44 4.06
CA VAL A 191 -13.63 13.59 5.22
C VAL A 191 -15.10 13.76 5.61
N THR A 192 -15.60 15.00 5.57
CA THR A 192 -16.90 15.36 6.16
C THR A 192 -17.85 16.09 5.20
N GLN A 193 -17.47 16.27 3.92
CA GLN A 193 -18.35 16.94 2.95
C GLN A 193 -19.71 16.22 2.85
N ASP A 194 -20.75 17.03 2.69
CA ASP A 194 -22.11 16.60 2.35
C ASP A 194 -22.37 16.71 0.84
N ASP A 195 -23.57 16.33 0.41
CA ASP A 195 -23.98 16.36 -1.00
C ASP A 195 -23.99 17.78 -1.58
N ALA A 196 -24.37 18.78 -0.79
CA ALA A 196 -24.33 20.18 -1.21
C ALA A 196 -22.88 20.63 -1.49
N THR A 197 -21.95 20.27 -0.61
CA THR A 197 -20.52 20.54 -0.78
C THR A 197 -19.94 19.77 -1.96
N THR A 198 -20.31 18.50 -2.16
CA THR A 198 -19.90 17.71 -3.33
C THR A 198 -20.35 18.39 -4.62
N ARG A 199 -21.63 18.75 -4.72
CA ARG A 199 -22.19 19.46 -5.88
C ARG A 199 -21.47 20.78 -6.15
N LEU A 200 -21.26 21.60 -5.12
CA LEU A 200 -20.52 22.85 -5.25
C LEU A 200 -19.08 22.62 -5.76
N ARG A 201 -18.42 21.57 -5.27
CA ARG A 201 -17.04 21.23 -5.66
C ARG A 201 -16.94 20.60 -7.05
N MET A 202 -18.03 20.10 -7.63
CA MET A 202 -18.08 19.64 -9.02
C MET A 202 -18.11 20.81 -10.01
N ASN A 203 -18.60 21.99 -9.59
CA ASN A 203 -18.73 23.15 -10.47
C ASN A 203 -17.39 23.60 -11.05
N GLY A 204 -17.38 23.89 -12.35
CA GLY A 204 -16.20 24.36 -13.08
C GLY A 204 -15.06 23.34 -13.18
N CYS A 205 -15.34 22.06 -12.94
CA CYS A 205 -14.40 20.95 -13.08
C CYS A 205 -14.95 19.89 -14.03
N GLU A 206 -14.07 19.17 -14.73
CA GLU A 206 -14.44 17.85 -15.24
C GLU A 206 -14.22 16.84 -14.10
N VAL A 207 -15.28 16.10 -13.77
CA VAL A 207 -15.25 15.06 -12.73
C VAL A 207 -15.40 13.72 -13.41
N PHE A 208 -14.42 12.85 -13.22
CA PHE A 208 -14.43 11.49 -13.72
C PHE A 208 -14.70 10.53 -12.58
N VAL A 209 -15.43 9.46 -12.89
CA VAL A 209 -15.73 8.37 -11.97
C VAL A 209 -15.38 7.04 -12.63
N ILE A 210 -14.94 6.10 -11.80
CA ILE A 210 -14.82 4.68 -12.15
C ILE A 210 -16.01 3.96 -11.53
N GLU A 211 -16.74 3.24 -12.36
CA GLU A 211 -17.92 2.47 -11.98
C GLU A 211 -17.67 0.98 -12.19
N ARG A 212 -18.20 0.16 -11.27
CA ARG A 212 -18.24 -1.31 -11.35
C ARG A 212 -19.58 -1.78 -10.80
N GLN A 213 -20.34 -2.56 -11.56
CA GLN A 213 -21.63 -3.09 -11.12
C GLN A 213 -22.52 -2.00 -10.48
N GLU A 214 -22.69 -0.88 -11.18
CA GLU A 214 -23.50 0.29 -10.75
C GLU A 214 -23.01 1.00 -9.48
N ARG A 215 -21.77 0.72 -9.04
CA ARG A 215 -21.15 1.37 -7.88
C ARG A 215 -19.95 2.19 -8.29
N LEU A 216 -19.92 3.44 -7.81
CA LEU A 216 -18.74 4.29 -7.92
C LEU A 216 -17.63 3.78 -6.98
N ILE A 217 -16.49 3.43 -7.57
CA ILE A 217 -15.34 2.88 -6.85
C ILE A 217 -14.10 3.77 -6.94
N GLY A 218 -14.11 4.79 -7.77
CA GLY A 218 -13.05 5.78 -7.86
C GLY A 218 -13.51 7.10 -8.47
N THR A 219 -12.83 8.18 -8.15
CA THR A 219 -13.08 9.50 -8.74
C THR A 219 -11.82 10.35 -8.81
N VAL A 220 -11.78 11.27 -9.76
CA VAL A 220 -10.79 12.34 -9.83
C VAL A 220 -11.43 13.56 -10.50
N LYS A 221 -10.98 14.75 -10.12
CA LYS A 221 -11.35 16.00 -10.79
C LYS A 221 -10.16 16.63 -11.47
N ILE A 222 -10.44 17.25 -12.60
CA ILE A 222 -9.50 18.08 -13.35
C ILE A 222 -10.16 19.43 -13.67
N ARG A 223 -9.38 20.51 -13.55
CA ARG A 223 -9.73 21.81 -14.09
C ARG A 223 -8.49 22.52 -14.60
N ILE A 224 -8.63 23.36 -15.62
CA ILE A 224 -7.50 24.18 -16.08
C ILE A 224 -7.36 25.41 -15.18
N ARG A 225 -6.12 25.73 -14.84
CA ARG A 225 -5.72 26.92 -14.09
C ARG A 225 -4.65 27.66 -14.87
N ASP A 226 -4.50 28.94 -14.55
CA ASP A 226 -3.40 29.79 -14.99
C ASP A 226 -2.78 30.40 -13.73
N ASP A 227 -1.47 30.32 -13.62
CA ASP A 227 -0.68 30.93 -12.56
C ASP A 227 0.52 31.65 -13.20
N GLY A 228 0.39 32.98 -13.33
CA GLY A 228 1.44 33.81 -13.92
C GLY A 228 1.75 33.49 -15.38
N GLY A 229 0.76 33.07 -16.18
CA GLY A 229 0.93 32.69 -17.59
C GLY A 229 1.33 31.22 -17.79
N ILE A 230 1.54 30.47 -16.71
CA ILE A 230 1.73 29.01 -16.77
C ILE A 230 0.36 28.36 -16.62
N ARG A 231 -0.15 27.81 -17.72
CA ARG A 231 -1.38 27.02 -17.72
C ARG A 231 -1.10 25.57 -17.32
N TYR A 232 -1.91 25.01 -16.44
CA TYR A 232 -1.79 23.62 -16.00
C TYR A 232 -3.15 23.00 -15.69
N ALA A 233 -3.20 21.67 -15.70
CA ALA A 233 -4.31 20.89 -15.20
C ALA A 233 -4.18 20.72 -13.68
N GLU A 234 -5.09 21.32 -12.92
CA GLU A 234 -5.21 21.10 -11.48
C GLU A 234 -5.97 19.80 -11.21
N MET A 235 -5.30 18.81 -10.63
CA MET A 235 -5.90 17.55 -10.20
C MET A 235 -6.33 17.65 -8.74
N THR A 236 -7.60 17.38 -8.46
CA THR A 236 -8.14 17.38 -7.09
C THR A 236 -9.10 16.21 -6.86
N GLN A 237 -9.36 15.89 -5.58
CA GLN A 237 -10.31 14.83 -5.18
C GLN A 237 -10.05 13.46 -5.82
N LEU A 238 -8.78 13.08 -5.95
CA LEU A 238 -8.41 11.70 -6.27
C LEU A 238 -8.85 10.79 -5.10
N ALA A 239 -9.82 9.92 -5.34
CA ALA A 239 -10.35 9.00 -4.35
C ALA A 239 -10.55 7.62 -4.95
N VAL A 240 -10.20 6.57 -4.19
CA VAL A 240 -10.52 5.18 -4.52
C VAL A 240 -11.10 4.55 -3.27
N HIS A 241 -12.21 3.82 -3.44
CA HIS A 241 -12.90 3.17 -2.33
C HIS A 241 -11.91 2.26 -1.57
N PRO A 242 -11.88 2.27 -0.22
CA PRO A 242 -10.83 1.60 0.57
C PRO A 242 -10.59 0.12 0.21
N VAL A 243 -11.66 -0.65 -0.02
CA VAL A 243 -11.54 -2.08 -0.39
C VAL A 243 -10.99 -2.32 -1.80
N GLN A 244 -10.98 -1.28 -2.65
CA GLN A 244 -10.51 -1.30 -4.04
C GLN A 244 -9.13 -0.63 -4.21
N GLN A 245 -8.53 -0.15 -3.11
CA GLN A 245 -7.19 0.43 -3.13
C GLN A 245 -6.13 -0.64 -3.35
N HIS A 246 -4.95 -0.22 -3.80
CA HIS A 246 -3.81 -1.09 -4.16
C HIS A 246 -4.04 -1.97 -5.41
N GLY A 247 -5.23 -1.96 -6.01
CA GLY A 247 -5.54 -2.62 -7.30
C GLY A 247 -5.29 -1.76 -8.56
N GLY A 248 -4.44 -0.73 -8.48
CA GLY A 248 -4.07 0.10 -9.64
C GLY A 248 -5.06 1.18 -10.08
N LEU A 249 -6.26 1.27 -9.50
CA LEU A 249 -7.27 2.28 -9.88
C LEU A 249 -6.79 3.74 -9.71
N GLY A 250 -6.03 4.02 -8.64
CA GLY A 250 -5.44 5.34 -8.43
C GLY A 250 -4.46 5.71 -9.54
N THR A 251 -3.63 4.76 -9.99
CA THR A 251 -2.74 4.94 -11.14
C THR A 251 -3.53 5.22 -12.42
N ARG A 252 -4.62 4.48 -12.64
CA ARG A 252 -5.48 4.66 -13.82
C ARG A 252 -6.14 6.05 -13.84
N LEU A 253 -6.61 6.55 -12.70
CA LEU A 253 -7.19 7.88 -12.57
C LEU A 253 -6.16 8.99 -12.83
N VAL A 254 -4.94 8.84 -12.31
CA VAL A 254 -3.83 9.79 -12.60
C VAL A 254 -3.49 9.78 -14.09
N GLY A 255 -3.33 8.59 -14.70
CA GLY A 255 -3.08 8.49 -16.14
C GLY A 255 -4.19 9.09 -17.01
N LEU A 256 -5.45 8.99 -16.56
CA LEU A 256 -6.56 9.69 -17.22
C LEU A 256 -6.40 11.20 -17.15
N VAL A 257 -6.03 11.75 -15.99
CA VAL A 257 -5.82 13.20 -15.83
C VAL A 257 -4.66 13.67 -16.70
N GLU A 258 -3.55 12.94 -16.72
CA GLU A 258 -2.38 13.25 -17.55
C GLU A 258 -2.74 13.24 -19.05
N LYS A 259 -3.46 12.22 -19.51
CA LYS A 259 -3.96 12.18 -20.90
C LYS A 259 -4.91 13.36 -21.17
N ARG A 260 -5.85 13.63 -20.26
CA ARG A 260 -6.84 14.70 -20.43
C ARG A 260 -6.20 16.09 -20.43
N ALA A 261 -5.14 16.30 -19.65
CA ALA A 261 -4.35 17.52 -19.65
C ALA A 261 -3.76 17.81 -21.05
N MET A 262 -3.14 16.81 -21.67
CA MET A 262 -2.62 16.91 -23.04
C MET A 262 -3.73 17.21 -24.06
N GLU A 263 -4.89 16.54 -23.95
CA GLU A 263 -6.06 16.81 -24.81
C GLU A 263 -6.61 18.23 -24.64
N LEU A 264 -6.44 18.84 -23.46
CA LEU A 264 -6.83 20.21 -23.16
C LEU A 264 -5.73 21.24 -23.50
N GLY A 265 -4.62 20.79 -24.09
CA GLY A 265 -3.53 21.65 -24.56
C GLY A 265 -2.65 22.21 -23.45
N VAL A 266 -2.54 21.51 -22.31
CA VAL A 266 -1.59 21.85 -21.23
C VAL A 266 -0.61 20.71 -21.00
N ASP A 267 0.65 21.05 -20.77
CA ASP A 267 1.78 20.11 -20.61
C ASP A 267 2.08 19.82 -19.14
N ARG A 268 1.27 20.30 -18.20
CA ARG A 268 1.53 20.20 -16.76
C ARG A 268 0.31 19.75 -15.99
N VAL A 269 0.53 18.85 -15.04
CA VAL A 269 -0.47 18.50 -14.01
C VAL A 269 0.06 18.94 -12.66
N ARG A 270 -0.74 19.69 -11.91
CA ARG A 270 -0.43 20.14 -10.56
C ARG A 270 -1.49 19.69 -9.57
N LEU A 271 -1.06 19.36 -8.36
CA LEU A 271 -1.93 19.05 -7.23
C LEU A 271 -1.29 19.56 -5.94
N ASP A 272 -2.05 19.58 -4.85
CA ASP A 272 -1.48 19.71 -3.52
C ASP A 272 -2.01 18.61 -2.59
N THR A 273 -1.19 18.24 -1.61
CA THR A 273 -1.59 17.33 -0.54
C THR A 273 -0.89 17.67 0.76
N ALA A 274 -1.46 17.25 1.89
CA ALA A 274 -0.94 17.55 3.22
C ALA A 274 0.49 16.99 3.38
N ILE A 275 1.42 17.83 3.85
CA ILE A 275 2.81 17.43 4.15
C ILE A 275 2.86 16.24 5.14
N PRO A 276 2.00 16.17 6.17
CA PRO A 276 1.93 15.00 7.04
C PRO A 276 1.55 13.68 6.35
N ALA A 277 0.88 13.72 5.19
CA ALA A 277 0.48 12.53 4.44
C ALA A 277 1.65 11.94 3.61
N ARG A 278 2.75 11.59 4.29
CA ARG A 278 4.04 11.21 3.69
C ARG A 278 3.93 10.07 2.67
N ASP A 279 3.06 9.09 2.92
CA ASP A 279 2.84 7.98 1.99
C ASP A 279 2.22 8.43 0.67
N LEU A 280 1.30 9.39 0.73
CA LEU A 280 0.65 9.97 -0.44
C LEU A 280 1.62 10.85 -1.23
N VAL A 281 2.45 11.64 -0.55
CA VAL A 281 3.53 12.43 -1.19
C VAL A 281 4.48 11.49 -1.95
N ARG A 282 5.02 10.47 -1.28
CA ARG A 282 5.91 9.48 -1.91
C ARG A 282 5.25 8.73 -3.07
N TRP A 283 3.93 8.51 -2.98
CA TRP A 283 3.17 7.87 -4.05
C TRP A 283 3.14 8.70 -5.34
N TYR A 284 3.03 10.02 -5.23
CA TYR A 284 3.13 10.94 -6.36
C TYR A 284 4.57 11.09 -6.87
N GLU A 285 5.56 11.15 -5.98
CA GLU A 285 6.98 11.25 -6.36
C GLU A 285 7.41 10.06 -7.23
N ARG A 286 7.03 8.83 -6.85
CA ARG A 286 7.27 7.63 -7.67
C ARG A 286 6.61 7.66 -9.06
N ARG A 287 5.70 8.62 -9.31
CA ARG A 287 5.00 8.82 -10.60
C ARG A 287 5.56 9.99 -11.40
N GLY A 288 6.65 10.60 -10.95
CA GLY A 288 7.32 11.69 -11.62
C GLY A 288 6.79 13.08 -11.26
N TYR A 289 5.99 13.20 -10.19
CA TYR A 289 5.63 14.52 -9.66
C TYR A 289 6.75 15.02 -8.75
N ALA A 290 7.14 16.28 -8.92
CA ALA A 290 8.15 16.95 -8.11
C ALA A 290 7.51 18.07 -7.28
N ALA A 291 8.05 18.32 -6.09
CA ALA A 291 7.63 19.44 -5.25
C ALA A 291 8.03 20.77 -5.90
N VAL A 292 7.08 21.69 -6.05
CA VAL A 292 7.29 23.03 -6.63
C VAL A 292 6.92 24.17 -5.70
N GLY A 293 6.47 23.85 -4.48
CA GLY A 293 6.15 24.83 -3.46
C GLY A 293 5.32 24.25 -2.33
N GLU A 294 4.90 25.12 -1.42
CA GLU A 294 4.01 24.78 -0.32
C GLU A 294 2.91 25.83 -0.20
N ILE A 295 1.76 25.43 0.35
CA ILE A 295 0.63 26.32 0.57
C ILE A 295 -0.07 26.01 1.89
N GLN A 296 -0.43 27.05 2.63
CA GLN A 296 -1.35 26.96 3.75
C GLN A 296 -2.75 27.35 3.28
N ARG A 297 -3.64 26.38 3.13
CA ARG A 297 -5.02 26.65 2.73
C ARG A 297 -5.81 27.19 3.93
N VAL A 298 -6.65 28.20 3.69
CA VAL A 298 -7.52 28.78 4.70
C VAL A 298 -8.42 27.69 5.31
N GLY A 299 -8.49 27.66 6.64
CA GLY A 299 -9.29 26.67 7.37
C GLY A 299 -8.71 25.26 7.43
N LYS A 300 -7.48 25.01 6.95
CA LYS A 300 -6.79 23.72 7.08
C LYS A 300 -5.83 23.72 8.25
N ASN A 301 -5.80 22.62 9.02
CA ASN A 301 -4.88 22.44 10.15
C ASN A 301 -3.53 21.84 9.74
N TYR A 302 -3.24 21.83 8.44
CA TYR A 302 -2.01 21.34 7.84
C TYR A 302 -1.56 22.25 6.70
N ARG A 303 -0.24 22.29 6.48
CA ARG A 303 0.36 22.79 5.23
C ARG A 303 0.28 21.70 4.17
N SER A 304 0.10 22.12 2.93
CA SER A 304 0.20 21.23 1.77
C SER A 304 1.51 21.46 1.01
N VAL A 305 2.09 20.38 0.48
CA VAL A 305 3.09 20.47 -0.59
C VAL A 305 2.36 20.55 -1.93
N ILE A 306 2.82 21.43 -2.80
CA ILE A 306 2.39 21.53 -4.20
C ILE A 306 3.31 20.64 -5.03
N LEU A 307 2.70 19.71 -5.77
CA LEU A 307 3.37 18.72 -6.60
C LEU A 307 3.01 18.97 -8.07
N GLU A 308 3.99 18.95 -8.96
CA GLU A 308 3.82 19.16 -10.39
C GLU A 308 4.56 18.10 -11.20
N LYS A 309 3.96 17.68 -12.31
CA LYS A 309 4.60 16.86 -13.34
C LYS A 309 4.47 17.55 -14.68
N VAL A 310 5.60 17.72 -15.36
CA VAL A 310 5.65 18.10 -16.78
C VAL A 310 5.45 16.84 -17.61
N LEU A 311 4.50 16.88 -18.54
CA LEU A 311 4.13 15.82 -19.44
C LEU A 311 4.97 15.92 -20.71
N SER A 312 5.33 14.76 -21.26
CA SER A 312 6.10 14.59 -22.49
C SER A 312 5.27 13.88 -23.55
#